data_AF-M4NF46-F1
#
_entry.id   AF-M4NF46-F1
#
_cell.length_a   1.000
_cell.length_b   1.000
_cell.length_c   1.000
_cell.angle_alpha   90.00
_cell.angle_beta   90.00
_cell.angle_gamma   90.00
#
_symmetry.space_group_name_H-M   'P 1'
#
loop_
_entity.id
_entity.type
_entity.pdbx_description
1 polymer ?
#
loop_
_entity_poly.entity_id
_entity_poly.type
_entity_poly.pdbx_seq_one_letter_code
_entity_poly.pdbx_strand_id
1 'polypeptide(L)'
;MPTHHSAETLLIEGPDARAFAHAQFSSPVSSLAIGQWQFSAWLDPQGRVRALFQLARLADERYLLLLRGGDAAAMADALHRFVFRSKLSVTAWPPRRLATGAVLPLHAVADDGENVSLGCGTHSLRLIATGAGDDAWRLPQLRAGWPWLPACLLGELLPPALSLQRLHAVAIDKGCYPGQEIVARLHFRGGHKRHLHRVTLSQAAVAGDTLRRDGREAGCVLDVVGTDDGIEALVVLSDDIAATVGAGHPHAFDDNLALDIIASWPA
;
A
#
# COMPACT_ATOMS: atom_id res chain seq x y z
N MET A 1 -3.26 -11.74 19.07
CA MET A 1 -2.87 -10.38 18.61
C MET A 1 -4.15 -9.60 18.39
N PRO A 2 -4.31 -8.37 18.89
CA PRO A 2 -5.54 -7.64 18.69
C PRO A 2 -5.73 -7.41 17.20
N THR A 3 -6.88 -7.83 16.73
CA THR A 3 -7.43 -7.72 15.38
C THR A 3 -7.20 -6.35 14.74
N HIS A 4 -6.16 -6.20 13.91
CA HIS A 4 -5.94 -5.03 13.04
C HIS A 4 -6.93 -5.02 11.86
N HIS A 5 -8.22 -5.20 12.14
CA HIS A 5 -9.27 -5.18 11.12
C HIS A 5 -9.93 -3.80 10.99
N SER A 6 -9.38 -2.73 11.57
CA SER A 6 -9.95 -1.38 11.34
C SER A 6 -9.58 -0.92 9.93
N ALA A 7 -10.57 -0.46 9.17
CA ALA A 7 -10.32 0.11 7.85
C ALA A 7 -10.18 1.63 7.96
N GLU A 8 -8.98 2.12 7.71
CA GLU A 8 -8.71 3.55 7.60
C GLU A 8 -9.18 4.03 6.22
N THR A 9 -10.31 4.73 6.20
CA THR A 9 -10.99 5.10 4.95
C THR A 9 -11.29 6.59 4.88
N LEU A 10 -11.14 7.14 3.68
CA LEU A 10 -11.32 8.57 3.41
C LEU A 10 -12.21 8.74 2.18
N LEU A 11 -13.19 9.64 2.24
CA LEU A 11 -14.01 10.07 1.11
C LEU A 11 -13.51 11.40 0.55
N ILE A 12 -13.49 11.49 -0.78
CA ILE A 12 -13.34 12.76 -1.51
C ILE A 12 -14.59 12.92 -2.37
N GLU A 13 -15.37 13.96 -2.09
CA GLU A 13 -16.68 14.16 -2.70
C GLU A 13 -16.85 15.57 -3.27
N GLY A 14 -17.50 15.69 -4.43
CA GLY A 14 -17.85 16.96 -5.07
C GLY A 14 -17.29 17.14 -6.48
N PRO A 15 -17.71 18.18 -7.20
CA PRO A 15 -17.43 18.35 -8.63
C PRO A 15 -15.94 18.45 -8.96
N ASP A 16 -15.12 18.98 -8.05
CA ASP A 16 -13.68 19.09 -8.25
C ASP A 16 -12.88 17.87 -7.74
N ALA A 17 -13.54 16.85 -7.18
CA ALA A 17 -12.89 15.69 -6.55
C ALA A 17 -11.93 14.97 -7.51
N ARG A 18 -12.35 14.73 -8.76
CA ARG A 18 -11.53 14.08 -9.78
C ARG A 18 -10.26 14.87 -10.08
N ALA A 19 -10.39 16.17 -10.33
CA ALA A 19 -9.28 17.05 -10.68
C ALA A 19 -8.30 17.18 -9.50
N PHE A 20 -8.82 17.38 -8.30
CA PHE A 20 -8.04 17.45 -7.07
C PHE A 20 -7.27 16.15 -6.80
N ALA A 21 -7.94 15.00 -6.79
CA ALA A 21 -7.30 13.71 -6.57
C ALA A 21 -6.24 13.41 -7.66
N HIS A 22 -6.51 13.78 -8.91
CA HIS A 22 -5.54 13.64 -10.00
C HIS A 22 -4.32 14.55 -9.85
N ALA A 23 -4.45 15.73 -9.26
CA ALA A 23 -3.32 16.63 -9.00
C ALA A 23 -2.49 16.20 -7.76
N GLN A 24 -3.13 15.57 -6.77
CA GLN A 24 -2.46 15.24 -5.51
C GLN A 24 -1.81 13.85 -5.51
N PHE A 25 -2.42 12.86 -6.16
CA PHE A 25 -1.97 11.47 -6.05
C PHE A 25 -1.10 11.04 -7.23
N SER A 26 -0.31 9.98 -7.08
CA SER A 26 0.65 9.57 -8.10
C SER A 26 0.05 8.76 -9.25
N SER A 27 -1.14 8.16 -9.08
CA SER A 27 -1.79 7.34 -10.12
C SER A 27 -2.62 8.17 -11.12
N PRO A 28 -3.00 7.63 -12.30
CA PRO A 28 -3.78 8.35 -13.29
C PRO A 28 -5.28 8.37 -12.92
N VAL A 29 -5.65 9.09 -11.85
CA VAL A 29 -7.04 9.14 -11.34
C VAL A 29 -8.08 9.50 -12.42
N SER A 30 -7.69 10.28 -13.43
CA SER A 30 -8.58 10.70 -14.50
C SER A 30 -9.06 9.55 -15.39
N SER A 31 -8.34 8.42 -15.46
CA SER A 31 -8.76 7.24 -16.23
C SER A 31 -9.55 6.23 -15.39
N LEU A 32 -9.73 6.46 -14.09
CA LEU A 32 -10.44 5.53 -13.21
C LEU A 32 -11.94 5.56 -13.51
N ALA A 33 -12.47 4.42 -13.96
CA ALA A 33 -13.88 4.24 -14.26
C ALA A 33 -14.72 4.12 -12.96
N ILE A 34 -16.00 4.52 -13.04
CA ILE A 34 -16.96 4.30 -11.95
C ILE A 34 -17.12 2.79 -11.73
N GLY A 35 -17.21 2.37 -10.47
CA GLY A 35 -17.29 0.96 -10.10
C GLY A 35 -15.95 0.22 -10.22
N GLN A 36 -14.84 0.95 -10.33
CA GLN A 36 -13.49 0.40 -10.34
C GLN A 36 -12.60 1.02 -9.25
N TRP A 37 -11.54 0.31 -8.88
CA TRP A 37 -10.49 0.77 -7.99
C TRP A 37 -9.09 0.54 -8.58
N GLN A 38 -8.13 1.38 -8.21
CA GLN A 38 -6.71 1.22 -8.56
C GLN A 38 -5.83 1.50 -7.34
N PHE A 39 -4.59 1.01 -7.34
CA PHE A 39 -3.62 1.49 -6.35
C PHE A 39 -3.24 2.94 -6.63
N SER A 40 -2.93 3.66 -5.57
CA SER A 40 -2.41 5.02 -5.67
C SER A 40 -1.60 5.36 -4.42
N ALA A 41 -0.71 6.34 -4.54
CA ALA A 41 0.03 6.87 -3.41
C ALA A 41 -0.11 8.39 -3.34
N TRP A 42 0.10 8.92 -2.13
CA TRP A 42 0.32 10.34 -1.91
C TRP A 42 1.77 10.55 -1.49
N LEU A 43 2.49 11.36 -2.26
CA LEU A 43 3.92 11.58 -2.06
C LEU A 43 4.19 12.94 -1.41
N ASP A 44 5.34 13.05 -0.74
CA ASP A 44 5.90 14.35 -0.37
C ASP A 44 6.67 14.99 -1.56
N PRO A 45 7.11 16.25 -1.45
CA PRO A 45 7.92 16.90 -2.49
C PRO A 45 9.24 16.19 -2.79
N GLN A 46 9.75 15.38 -1.86
CA GLN A 46 10.96 14.56 -2.01
C GLN A 46 10.65 13.19 -2.64
N GLY A 47 9.41 12.93 -3.04
CA GLY A 47 8.97 11.70 -3.68
C GLY A 47 8.71 10.53 -2.72
N ARG A 48 8.78 10.73 -1.40
CA ARG A 48 8.56 9.66 -0.41
C ARG A 48 7.08 9.40 -0.20
N VAL A 49 6.73 8.15 0.06
CA VAL A 49 5.35 7.67 0.16
C VAL A 49 4.76 8.04 1.52
N ARG A 50 3.96 9.10 1.58
CA ARG A 50 3.24 9.52 2.79
C ARG A 50 2.01 8.66 3.07
N ALA A 51 1.38 8.14 2.02
CA ALA A 51 0.28 7.20 2.11
C ALA A 51 0.24 6.31 0.87
N LEU A 52 -0.10 5.04 1.06
CA LEU A 52 -0.43 4.07 0.02
C LEU A 52 -1.88 3.63 0.22
N PHE A 53 -2.66 3.52 -0.85
CA PHE A 53 -4.07 3.20 -0.74
C PHE A 53 -4.65 2.56 -2.00
N GLN A 54 -5.79 1.89 -1.82
CA GLN A 54 -6.68 1.55 -2.93
C GLN A 54 -7.67 2.70 -3.11
N LEU A 55 -7.66 3.32 -4.29
CA LEU A 55 -8.56 4.41 -4.68
C LEU A 55 -9.69 3.85 -5.52
N ALA A 56 -10.91 3.85 -4.99
CA ALA A 56 -12.13 3.44 -5.66
C ALA A 56 -12.94 4.66 -6.12
N ARG A 57 -13.51 4.60 -7.32
CA ARG A 57 -14.49 5.58 -7.80
C ARG A 57 -15.88 4.99 -7.67
N LEU A 58 -16.61 5.42 -6.64
CA LEU A 58 -17.94 4.88 -6.31
C LEU A 58 -19.03 5.50 -7.19
N ALA A 59 -18.90 6.79 -7.51
CA ALA A 59 -19.78 7.52 -8.42
C ALA A 59 -18.99 8.63 -9.14
N ASP A 60 -19.67 9.47 -9.93
CA ASP A 60 -19.00 10.47 -10.76
C ASP A 60 -18.10 11.42 -9.96
N GLU A 61 -18.63 11.93 -8.85
CA GLU A 61 -18.00 12.90 -7.95
C GLU A 61 -17.63 12.30 -6.59
N ARG A 62 -17.55 10.97 -6.47
CA ARG A 62 -17.37 10.27 -5.19
C ARG A 62 -16.27 9.23 -5.26
N TYR A 63 -15.21 9.48 -4.51
CA TYR A 63 -14.03 8.61 -4.41
C TYR A 63 -13.83 8.13 -2.98
N LEU A 64 -13.47 6.87 -2.83
CA LEU A 64 -13.14 6.24 -1.57
C LEU A 64 -11.68 5.79 -1.60
N LEU A 65 -10.93 6.17 -0.59
CA LEU A 65 -9.58 5.68 -0.35
C LEU A 65 -9.65 4.68 0.79
N LEU A 66 -9.10 3.48 0.59
CA LEU A 66 -8.75 2.56 1.66
C LEU A 66 -7.24 2.62 1.88
N LEU A 67 -6.82 3.22 3.00
CA LEU A 67 -5.42 3.36 3.35
C LEU A 67 -4.82 2.00 3.70
N ARG A 68 -3.60 1.78 3.21
CA ARG A 68 -2.78 0.60 3.49
C ARG A 68 -1.69 0.98 4.48
N GLY A 69 -2.12 1.42 5.66
CA GLY A 69 -1.29 2.05 6.68
C GLY A 69 -1.58 3.54 6.82
N GLY A 70 -1.28 4.10 8.00
CA GLY A 70 -1.56 5.49 8.35
C GLY A 70 -2.92 5.65 9.03
N ASP A 71 -3.39 6.90 9.08
CA ASP A 71 -4.62 7.31 9.76
C ASP A 71 -5.43 8.22 8.83
N ALA A 72 -6.71 7.89 8.64
CA ALA A 72 -7.56 8.57 7.67
C ALA A 72 -7.87 10.01 8.07
N ALA A 73 -8.04 10.30 9.37
CA ALA A 73 -8.31 11.64 9.86
C ALA A 73 -7.09 12.55 9.66
N ALA A 74 -5.89 12.07 10.01
CA ALA A 74 -4.64 12.78 9.82
C ALA A 74 -4.36 13.05 8.33
N MET A 75 -4.67 12.09 7.45
CA MET A 75 -4.55 12.31 6.01
C MET A 75 -5.57 13.34 5.49
N ALA A 76 -6.82 13.30 5.96
CA ALA A 76 -7.84 14.27 5.59
C ALA A 76 -7.43 15.70 5.99
N ASP A 77 -6.99 15.91 7.23
CA ASP A 77 -6.49 17.19 7.72
C ASP A 77 -5.30 17.70 6.90
N ALA A 78 -4.38 16.79 6.56
CA ALA A 78 -3.24 17.15 5.76
C ALA A 78 -3.62 17.54 4.32
N LEU A 79 -4.61 16.87 3.72
CA LEU A 79 -5.14 17.16 2.39
C LEU A 79 -5.99 18.42 2.35
N HIS A 80 -6.71 18.76 3.42
CA HIS A 80 -7.51 19.98 3.53
C HIS A 80 -6.72 21.25 3.24
N ARG A 81 -5.42 21.27 3.58
CA ARG A 81 -4.51 22.39 3.28
C ARG A 81 -4.32 22.65 1.78
N PHE A 82 -4.63 21.67 0.93
CA PHE A 82 -4.54 21.77 -0.52
C PHE A 82 -5.90 22.07 -1.17
N VAL A 83 -6.99 22.06 -0.40
CA VAL A 83 -8.35 22.40 -0.88
C VAL A 83 -8.48 23.92 -0.93
N PHE A 84 -7.93 24.53 -1.99
CA PHE A 84 -8.04 25.96 -2.23
C PHE A 84 -9.01 26.24 -3.38
N ARG A 85 -10.17 26.84 -3.08
CA ARG A 85 -11.26 27.15 -4.02
C ARG A 85 -11.88 25.95 -4.75
N SER A 86 -11.37 24.74 -4.55
CA SER A 86 -11.97 23.51 -5.07
C SER A 86 -13.29 23.25 -4.35
N LYS A 87 -14.34 22.98 -5.13
CA LYS A 87 -15.65 22.57 -4.66
C LYS A 87 -15.65 21.07 -4.37
N LEU A 88 -15.12 20.70 -3.22
CA LEU A 88 -15.09 19.32 -2.74
C LEU A 88 -14.98 19.26 -1.21
N SER A 89 -15.25 18.09 -0.64
CA SER A 89 -14.95 17.72 0.74
C SER A 89 -13.93 16.59 0.79
N VAL A 90 -13.15 16.53 1.87
CA VAL A 90 -12.22 15.44 2.19
C VAL A 90 -12.52 15.00 3.62
N THR A 91 -13.08 13.83 3.83
CA THR A 91 -13.53 13.40 5.17
C THR A 91 -13.11 11.98 5.47
N ALA A 92 -12.72 11.70 6.72
CA ALA A 92 -12.62 10.33 7.19
C ALA A 92 -14.02 9.68 7.14
N TRP A 93 -14.11 8.49 6.55
CA TRP A 93 -15.36 7.75 6.48
C TRP A 93 -15.65 7.09 7.84
N PRO A 94 -16.93 6.84 8.22
CA PRO A 94 -17.24 6.22 9.50
C PRO A 94 -16.49 4.89 9.69
N PRO A 95 -16.10 4.54 10.92
CA PRO A 95 -15.31 3.35 11.20
C PRO A 95 -15.89 2.09 10.55
N ARG A 96 -15.07 1.40 9.76
CA ARG A 96 -15.40 0.12 9.12
C ARG A 96 -14.44 -0.96 9.58
N ARG A 97 -14.86 -2.21 9.45
CA ARG A 97 -13.96 -3.36 9.58
C ARG A 97 -13.60 -3.93 8.23
N LEU A 98 -12.39 -4.46 8.12
CA LEU A 98 -11.94 -5.27 7.01
C LEU A 98 -12.40 -6.71 7.21
N ALA A 99 -12.93 -7.31 6.16
CA ALA A 99 -13.30 -8.72 6.12
C ALA A 99 -13.01 -9.32 4.74
N THR A 100 -12.88 -10.63 4.68
CA THR A 100 -12.71 -11.35 3.43
C THR A 100 -14.07 -11.58 2.79
N GLY A 101 -14.19 -11.17 1.53
CA GLY A 101 -15.38 -11.41 0.72
C GLY A 101 -15.19 -12.46 -0.35
N ALA A 102 -16.29 -12.76 -1.04
CA ALA A 102 -16.29 -13.64 -2.21
C ALA A 102 -15.37 -13.11 -3.31
N VAL A 103 -15.01 -14.00 -4.25
CA VAL A 103 -14.18 -13.66 -5.40
C VAL A 103 -14.88 -12.60 -6.24
N LEU A 104 -14.19 -11.49 -6.48
CA LEU A 104 -14.57 -10.46 -7.44
C LEU A 104 -13.39 -10.18 -8.37
N PRO A 105 -13.63 -9.77 -9.63
CA PRO A 105 -12.57 -9.41 -10.56
C PRO A 105 -11.64 -8.36 -9.95
N LEU A 106 -10.35 -8.45 -10.29
CA LEU A 106 -9.39 -7.43 -9.89
C LEU A 106 -9.89 -6.05 -10.37
N HIS A 107 -9.75 -5.03 -9.52
CA HIS A 107 -10.23 -3.66 -9.76
C HIS A 107 -11.74 -3.45 -9.65
N ALA A 108 -12.58 -4.49 -9.63
CA ALA A 108 -14.02 -4.30 -9.50
C ALA A 108 -14.41 -3.73 -8.12
N VAL A 109 -15.42 -2.87 -8.07
CA VAL A 109 -16.04 -2.39 -6.84
C VAL A 109 -17.50 -2.83 -6.81
N ALA A 110 -17.91 -3.42 -5.69
CA ALA A 110 -19.32 -3.64 -5.37
C ALA A 110 -19.69 -2.76 -4.17
N ASP A 111 -20.69 -1.89 -4.33
CA ASP A 111 -21.22 -1.01 -3.29
C ASP A 111 -22.72 -1.32 -3.14
N ASP A 112 -23.11 -1.87 -1.98
CA ASP A 112 -24.52 -2.16 -1.67
C ASP A 112 -25.19 -1.04 -0.85
N GLY A 113 -24.51 0.10 -0.69
CA GLY A 113 -24.93 1.25 0.11
C GLY A 113 -24.58 1.14 1.59
N GLU A 114 -24.55 -0.08 2.14
CA GLU A 114 -24.06 -0.33 3.48
C GLU A 114 -22.57 -0.66 3.45
N ASN A 115 -22.14 -1.61 2.63
CA ASN A 115 -20.79 -2.14 2.56
C ASN A 115 -20.17 -1.92 1.18
N VAL A 116 -18.85 -1.76 1.15
CA VAL A 116 -18.08 -1.65 -0.08
C VAL A 116 -17.10 -2.82 -0.17
N SER A 117 -17.04 -3.48 -1.32
CA SER A 117 -16.13 -4.59 -1.57
C SER A 117 -15.20 -4.26 -2.72
N LEU A 118 -13.90 -4.36 -2.48
CA LEU A 118 -12.86 -4.15 -3.49
C LEU A 118 -12.38 -5.51 -4.01
N GLY A 119 -12.63 -5.80 -5.28
CA GLY A 119 -12.27 -7.06 -5.92
C GLY A 119 -10.76 -7.19 -6.13
N CYS A 120 -10.21 -8.30 -5.65
CA CYS A 120 -8.78 -8.57 -5.62
C CYS A 120 -8.37 -9.75 -6.53
N GLY A 121 -9.28 -10.21 -7.41
CA GLY A 121 -9.08 -11.33 -8.34
C GLY A 121 -9.25 -12.70 -7.71
N THR A 122 -8.70 -12.92 -6.52
CA THR A 122 -8.81 -14.20 -5.76
C THR A 122 -9.78 -14.14 -4.59
N HIS A 123 -10.13 -12.93 -4.15
CA HIS A 123 -11.05 -12.63 -3.06
C HIS A 123 -11.56 -11.20 -3.27
N SER A 124 -12.36 -10.69 -2.34
CA SER A 124 -12.58 -9.25 -2.20
C SER A 124 -12.22 -8.78 -0.80
N LEU A 125 -11.78 -7.53 -0.70
CA LEU A 125 -11.58 -6.87 0.58
C LEU A 125 -12.84 -6.07 0.90
N ARG A 126 -13.58 -6.49 1.92
CA ARG A 126 -14.86 -5.89 2.31
C ARG A 126 -14.68 -4.87 3.42
N LEU A 127 -15.36 -3.74 3.27
CA LEU A 127 -15.49 -2.66 4.24
C LEU A 127 -16.89 -2.77 4.86
N ILE A 128 -16.98 -3.36 6.05
CA ILE A 128 -18.26 -3.66 6.70
C ILE A 128 -18.54 -2.72 7.88
N ALA A 129 -19.79 -2.26 8.02
CA ALA A 129 -20.22 -1.46 9.18
C ALA A 129 -20.52 -2.33 10.40
N THR A 130 -21.11 -3.50 10.16
CA THR A 130 -21.62 -4.41 11.17
C THR A 130 -20.98 -5.79 11.02
N GLY A 131 -20.95 -6.55 12.12
CA GLY A 131 -20.31 -7.87 12.16
C GLY A 131 -18.82 -7.84 12.54
N ALA A 132 -18.25 -9.03 12.64
CA ALA A 132 -16.82 -9.20 12.91
C ALA A 132 -16.03 -9.12 11.61
N GLY A 133 -14.91 -8.40 11.65
CA GLY A 133 -13.91 -8.45 10.60
C GLY A 133 -13.06 -9.72 10.70
N ASP A 134 -12.27 -9.97 9.66
CA ASP A 134 -11.29 -11.04 9.61
C ASP A 134 -10.04 -10.59 8.83
N ASP A 135 -9.03 -11.45 8.76
CA ASP A 135 -7.80 -11.20 8.04
C ASP A 135 -7.38 -12.29 7.04
N ALA A 136 -8.31 -13.16 6.63
CA ALA A 136 -7.98 -14.22 5.65
C ALA A 136 -7.52 -13.64 4.29
N TRP A 137 -7.88 -12.38 4.00
CA TRP A 137 -7.43 -11.60 2.84
C TRP A 137 -5.94 -11.22 2.90
N ARG A 138 -5.31 -11.18 4.09
CA ARG A 138 -3.93 -10.70 4.26
C ARG A 138 -2.94 -11.59 3.53
N LEU A 139 -3.00 -12.90 3.73
CA LEU A 139 -2.04 -13.84 3.14
C LEU A 139 -2.05 -13.81 1.60
N PRO A 140 -3.22 -13.87 0.90
CA PRO A 140 -3.27 -13.69 -0.56
C PRO A 140 -2.66 -12.37 -1.04
N GLN A 141 -2.90 -11.26 -0.33
CA GLN A 141 -2.37 -9.94 -0.71
C GLN A 141 -0.87 -9.81 -0.43
N LEU A 142 -0.39 -10.34 0.69
CA LEU A 142 1.03 -10.47 1.01
C LEU A 142 1.73 -11.25 -0.10
N ARG A 143 1.15 -12.39 -0.50
CA ARG A 143 1.68 -13.24 -1.56
C ARG A 143 1.66 -12.56 -2.94
N ALA A 144 0.76 -11.63 -3.19
CA ALA A 144 0.72 -10.80 -4.40
C ALA A 144 1.69 -9.59 -4.36
N GLY A 145 2.34 -9.35 -3.21
CA GLY A 145 3.25 -8.22 -2.99
C GLY A 145 2.49 -6.90 -2.88
N TRP A 146 1.36 -6.88 -2.18
CA TRP A 146 0.57 -5.67 -1.94
C TRP A 146 0.85 -5.14 -0.52
N PRO A 147 1.81 -4.22 -0.35
CA PRO A 147 2.28 -3.86 0.98
C PRO A 147 1.21 -3.13 1.80
N TRP A 148 1.23 -3.37 3.10
CA TRP A 148 0.71 -2.46 4.12
C TRP A 148 1.91 -1.77 4.76
N LEU A 149 1.81 -0.47 5.01
CA LEU A 149 2.90 0.33 5.54
C LEU A 149 2.73 0.56 7.04
N PRO A 150 3.67 0.11 7.88
CA PRO A 150 3.75 0.50 9.28
C PRO A 150 3.85 2.02 9.42
N ALA A 151 3.27 2.57 10.48
CA ALA A 151 3.28 4.02 10.71
C ALA A 151 4.69 4.63 10.72
N CYS A 152 5.69 3.90 11.23
CA CYS A 152 7.09 4.33 11.27
C CYS A 152 7.77 4.38 9.89
N LEU A 153 7.19 3.74 8.86
CA LEU A 153 7.75 3.72 7.50
C LEU A 153 7.01 4.67 6.54
N LEU A 154 5.93 5.33 6.99
CA LEU A 154 5.24 6.35 6.21
C LEU A 154 6.15 7.59 6.08
N GLY A 155 6.36 8.02 4.85
CA GLY A 155 7.27 9.12 4.54
C GLY A 155 8.75 8.72 4.54
N GLU A 156 9.09 7.44 4.70
CA GLU A 156 10.49 6.98 4.66
C GLU A 156 10.87 6.38 3.30
N LEU A 157 9.97 5.60 2.69
CA LEU A 157 10.27 4.84 1.49
C LEU A 157 9.86 5.57 0.19
N LEU A 158 10.65 5.36 -0.87
CA LEU A 158 10.33 5.83 -2.22
C LEU A 158 9.49 4.78 -2.98
N PRO A 159 8.65 5.17 -3.96
CA PRO A 159 7.80 4.25 -4.72
C PRO A 159 8.51 3.03 -5.33
N PRO A 160 9.72 3.15 -5.91
CA PRO A 160 10.49 2.00 -6.39
C PRO A 160 10.77 0.94 -5.31
N ALA A 161 11.00 1.35 -4.06
CA ALA A 161 11.29 0.43 -2.95
C ALA A 161 10.11 -0.48 -2.61
N LEU A 162 8.90 -0.03 -2.93
CA LEU A 162 7.63 -0.70 -2.69
C LEU A 162 7.05 -1.30 -3.99
N SER A 163 7.81 -1.27 -5.09
CA SER A 163 7.41 -1.75 -6.42
C SER A 163 6.09 -1.15 -6.90
N LEU A 164 5.85 0.14 -6.60
CA LEU A 164 4.56 0.80 -6.87
C LEU A 164 4.28 0.99 -8.37
N GLN A 165 5.29 0.99 -9.22
CA GLN A 165 5.14 1.00 -10.68
C GLN A 165 4.47 -0.29 -11.18
N ARG A 166 4.87 -1.46 -10.64
CA ARG A 166 4.24 -2.76 -10.94
C ARG A 166 2.75 -2.77 -10.58
N LEU A 167 2.38 -2.05 -9.52
CA LEU A 167 0.99 -1.91 -9.07
C LEU A 167 0.23 -0.78 -9.80
N HIS A 168 0.84 -0.11 -10.77
CA HIS A 168 0.30 1.08 -11.45
C HIS A 168 -0.12 2.20 -10.48
N ALA A 169 0.47 2.25 -9.29
CA ALA A 169 0.17 3.27 -8.28
C ALA A 169 0.86 4.61 -8.58
N VAL A 170 1.81 4.61 -9.51
CA VAL A 170 2.56 5.77 -9.98
C VAL A 170 2.48 5.83 -11.50
N ALA A 171 2.03 6.96 -12.03
CA ALA A 171 2.14 7.31 -13.44
C ALA A 171 3.19 8.41 -13.61
N ILE A 172 4.16 8.18 -14.50
CA ILE A 172 5.25 9.14 -14.76
C ILE A 172 4.85 10.09 -15.91
N ASP A 173 3.95 9.63 -16.77
CA ASP A 173 3.47 10.23 -18.00
C ASP A 173 2.20 11.07 -17.84
N LYS A 174 1.70 11.24 -16.61
CA LYS A 174 0.55 12.11 -16.32
C LYS A 174 0.97 13.53 -15.95
N GLY A 175 -0.02 14.42 -15.82
CA GLY A 175 0.18 15.80 -15.36
C GLY A 175 0.82 15.90 -13.96
N CYS A 176 1.28 17.10 -13.61
CA CYS A 176 2.06 17.36 -12.40
C CYS A 176 1.37 16.86 -11.11
N TYR A 177 2.15 16.18 -10.26
CA TYR A 177 1.78 15.85 -8.87
C TYR A 177 3.00 15.96 -7.94
N PRO A 178 2.81 16.13 -6.62
CA PRO A 178 3.91 16.22 -5.66
C PRO A 178 4.88 15.04 -5.76
N GLY A 179 6.19 15.31 -5.80
CA GLY A 179 7.24 14.29 -5.83
C GLY A 179 7.48 13.62 -7.19
N GLN A 180 6.70 13.94 -8.24
CA GLN A 180 6.84 13.33 -9.56
C GLN A 180 8.25 13.48 -10.15
N GLU A 181 8.90 14.63 -9.98
CA GLU A 181 10.25 14.87 -10.51
C GLU A 181 11.25 13.82 -9.98
N ILE A 182 11.19 13.52 -8.68
CA ILE A 182 12.07 12.55 -8.04
C ILE A 182 11.79 11.15 -8.58
N VAL A 183 10.52 10.79 -8.70
CA VAL A 183 10.11 9.48 -9.20
C VAL A 183 10.50 9.29 -10.66
N ALA A 184 10.27 10.30 -11.51
CA ALA A 184 10.68 10.30 -12.90
C ALA A 184 12.21 10.17 -13.03
N ARG A 185 12.97 10.91 -12.22
CA ARG A 185 14.45 10.86 -12.21
C ARG A 185 14.95 9.46 -11.86
N LEU A 186 14.37 8.82 -10.84
CA LEU A 186 14.75 7.46 -10.46
C LEU A 186 14.45 6.46 -11.57
N HIS A 187 13.27 6.55 -12.20
CA HIS A 187 12.89 5.69 -13.31
C HIS A 187 13.83 5.80 -14.53
N PHE A 188 14.21 7.02 -14.92
CA PHE A 188 15.00 7.22 -16.15
C PHE A 188 16.52 7.19 -15.96
N ARG A 189 17.05 7.44 -14.74
CA ARG A 189 18.49 7.71 -14.55
C ARG A 189 19.14 7.05 -13.35
N GLY A 190 18.39 6.49 -12.41
CA GLY A 190 18.95 6.15 -11.10
C GLY A 190 18.67 4.76 -10.59
N GLY A 191 17.57 4.13 -11.03
CA GLY A 191 17.02 2.96 -10.35
C GLY A 191 16.78 3.24 -8.87
N HIS A 192 16.50 2.21 -8.11
CA HIS A 192 16.58 2.25 -6.65
C HIS A 192 17.46 1.08 -6.22
N LYS A 193 18.07 1.15 -5.02
CA LYS A 193 18.97 0.08 -4.51
C LYS A 193 18.32 -0.81 -3.47
N ARG A 194 17.01 -0.66 -3.30
CA ARG A 194 16.21 -1.44 -2.35
C ARG A 194 14.90 -1.80 -3.01
N HIS A 195 14.43 -3.01 -2.83
CA HIS A 195 13.24 -3.51 -3.49
C HIS A 195 12.38 -4.37 -2.57
N LEU A 196 11.14 -4.59 -2.99
CA LEU A 196 10.18 -5.38 -2.25
C LEU A 196 10.44 -6.87 -2.49
N HIS A 197 10.49 -7.64 -1.42
CA HIS A 197 10.62 -9.08 -1.43
C HIS A 197 9.56 -9.72 -0.53
N ARG A 198 9.10 -10.90 -0.94
CA ARG A 198 8.36 -11.82 -0.06
C ARG A 198 9.35 -12.85 0.48
N VAL A 199 9.34 -13.03 1.79
CA VAL A 199 10.28 -13.91 2.49
C VAL A 199 9.58 -14.86 3.44
N THR A 200 10.20 -15.98 3.76
CA THR A 200 9.92 -16.71 5.01
C THR A 200 10.85 -16.22 6.12
N LEU A 201 10.38 -16.24 7.35
CA LEU A 201 11.17 -15.90 8.55
C LEU A 201 11.27 -17.09 9.49
N SER A 202 12.44 -17.31 10.08
CA SER A 202 12.67 -18.38 11.06
C SER A 202 12.02 -18.13 12.43
N GLN A 203 11.68 -16.89 12.74
CA GLN A 203 11.08 -16.47 13.99
C GLN A 203 10.18 -15.24 13.80
N ALA A 204 9.40 -14.92 14.83
CA ALA A 204 8.49 -13.77 14.80
C ALA A 204 9.25 -12.46 14.59
N ALA A 205 8.74 -11.64 13.68
CA ALA A 205 9.12 -10.25 13.50
C ALA A 205 7.87 -9.38 13.54
N VAL A 206 8.06 -8.09 13.76
CA VAL A 206 6.99 -7.10 13.80
C VAL A 206 7.11 -6.19 12.57
N ALA A 207 5.95 -5.85 12.01
CA ALA A 207 5.85 -4.86 10.96
C ALA A 207 6.48 -3.53 11.43
N GLY A 208 7.48 -3.03 10.71
CA GLY A 208 8.29 -1.87 11.07
C GLY A 208 9.69 -2.20 11.60
N ASP A 209 9.98 -3.46 11.89
CA ASP A 209 11.31 -3.88 12.35
C ASP A 209 12.38 -3.57 11.30
N THR A 210 13.55 -3.16 11.78
CA THR A 210 14.73 -2.97 10.95
C THR A 210 15.48 -4.30 10.85
N LEU A 211 15.69 -4.77 9.62
CA LEU A 211 16.51 -5.95 9.35
C LEU A 211 17.98 -5.53 9.34
N ARG A 212 18.80 -6.20 10.14
CA ARG A 212 20.24 -5.95 10.22
C ARG A 212 21.06 -7.19 9.88
N ARG A 213 22.21 -6.97 9.26
CA ARG A 213 23.20 -7.99 8.98
C ARG A 213 24.59 -7.43 9.23
N ASP A 214 25.38 -8.13 10.04
CA ASP A 214 26.73 -7.70 10.43
C ASP A 214 26.72 -6.29 11.05
N GLY A 215 25.67 -5.97 11.83
CA GLY A 215 25.47 -4.67 12.47
C GLY A 215 25.02 -3.54 11.52
N ARG A 216 24.83 -3.80 10.23
CA ARG A 216 24.38 -2.82 9.23
C ARG A 216 22.90 -2.99 8.90
N GLU A 217 22.21 -1.87 8.64
CA GLU A 217 20.83 -1.92 8.13
C GLU A 217 20.81 -2.55 6.74
N ALA A 218 20.11 -3.67 6.64
CA ALA A 218 19.91 -4.44 5.42
C ALA A 218 18.52 -4.18 4.80
N GLY A 219 17.56 -3.72 5.60
CA GLY A 219 16.19 -3.52 5.15
C GLY A 219 15.19 -3.26 6.27
N CYS A 220 13.91 -3.38 5.95
CA CYS A 220 12.82 -3.27 6.91
C CYS A 220 11.67 -4.22 6.60
N VAL A 221 10.91 -4.58 7.64
CA VAL A 221 9.71 -5.42 7.56
C VAL A 221 8.48 -4.55 7.34
N LEU A 222 7.64 -4.88 6.36
CA LEU A 222 6.41 -4.14 6.05
C LEU A 222 5.16 -4.81 6.63
N ASP A 223 5.02 -6.13 6.42
CA ASP A 223 3.87 -6.91 6.85
C ASP A 223 4.32 -8.33 7.17
N VAL A 224 3.66 -8.97 8.14
CA VAL A 224 3.99 -10.31 8.65
C VAL A 224 2.71 -11.10 8.90
N VAL A 225 2.65 -12.31 8.34
CA VAL A 225 1.52 -13.24 8.49
C VAL A 225 2.04 -14.60 8.94
N GLY A 226 1.51 -15.10 10.05
CA GLY A 226 1.69 -16.49 10.46
C GLY A 226 0.86 -17.42 9.59
N THR A 227 1.45 -18.53 9.18
CA THR A 227 0.84 -19.60 8.37
C THR A 227 1.07 -20.93 9.06
N ASP A 228 0.38 -21.99 8.60
CA ASP A 228 0.60 -23.34 9.12
C ASP A 228 2.03 -23.84 8.87
N ASP A 229 2.68 -23.35 7.81
CA ASP A 229 4.03 -23.75 7.37
C ASP A 229 5.14 -22.82 7.91
N GLY A 230 4.80 -21.81 8.73
CA GLY A 230 5.76 -20.84 9.27
C GLY A 230 5.32 -19.39 9.09
N ILE A 231 6.27 -18.47 8.98
CA ILE A 231 6.00 -17.03 8.94
C ILE A 231 6.36 -16.50 7.56
N GLU A 232 5.40 -15.89 6.87
CA GLU A 232 5.64 -15.14 5.63
C GLU A 232 5.63 -13.64 5.92
N ALA A 233 6.53 -12.90 5.26
CA ALA A 233 6.60 -11.46 5.40
C ALA A 233 6.84 -10.76 4.05
N LEU A 234 6.40 -9.50 3.97
CA LEU A 234 6.90 -8.55 2.98
C LEU A 234 7.97 -7.69 3.61
N VAL A 235 9.10 -7.56 2.93
CA VAL A 235 10.26 -6.81 3.38
C VAL A 235 10.79 -5.94 2.25
N VAL A 236 11.42 -4.83 2.58
CA VAL A 236 12.28 -4.09 1.66
C VAL A 236 13.72 -4.40 2.01
N LEU A 237 14.49 -4.96 1.07
CA LEU A 237 15.91 -5.26 1.26
C LEU A 237 16.73 -4.45 0.27
N SER A 238 17.99 -4.17 0.62
CA SER A 238 18.95 -3.66 -0.34
C SER A 238 19.40 -4.72 -1.34
N ASP A 239 19.74 -4.32 -2.57
CA ASP A 239 20.10 -5.24 -3.65
C ASP A 239 21.30 -6.12 -3.34
N ASP A 240 22.31 -5.56 -2.66
CA ASP A 240 23.49 -6.29 -2.23
C ASP A 240 23.14 -7.40 -1.25
N ILE A 241 22.21 -7.13 -0.33
CA ILE A 241 21.69 -8.14 0.60
C ILE A 241 20.85 -9.16 -0.16
N ALA A 242 19.89 -8.73 -0.97
CA ALA A 242 19.02 -9.63 -1.73
C ALA A 242 19.81 -10.56 -2.66
N ALA A 243 20.89 -10.08 -3.28
CA ALA A 243 21.77 -10.87 -4.13
C ALA A 243 22.51 -11.98 -3.36
N THR A 244 22.79 -11.77 -2.08
CA THR A 244 23.41 -12.80 -1.21
C THR A 244 22.38 -13.77 -0.65
N VAL A 245 21.12 -13.36 -0.49
CA VAL A 245 20.01 -14.17 -0.04
C VAL A 245 19.43 -14.95 -1.24
N GLY A 246 20.23 -15.87 -1.78
CA GLY A 246 19.86 -16.73 -2.92
C GLY A 246 19.07 -17.98 -2.50
N ALA A 247 18.34 -18.56 -3.45
CA ALA A 247 17.45 -19.70 -3.21
C ALA A 247 18.20 -20.93 -2.67
N GLY A 248 17.77 -21.44 -1.52
CA GLY A 248 18.05 -22.81 -1.08
C GLY A 248 18.50 -22.99 0.37
N HIS A 249 18.85 -21.93 1.11
CA HIS A 249 19.22 -22.03 2.54
C HIS A 249 18.89 -20.74 3.31
N PRO A 250 18.30 -20.82 4.52
CA PRO A 250 18.02 -19.66 5.37
C PRO A 250 19.29 -18.85 5.64
N HIS A 251 19.25 -17.56 5.32
CA HIS A 251 20.38 -16.66 5.53
C HIS A 251 20.26 -15.96 6.87
N ALA A 252 21.31 -16.03 7.68
CA ALA A 252 21.34 -15.42 9.00
C ALA A 252 21.44 -13.88 8.92
N PHE A 253 20.60 -13.25 9.71
CA PHE A 253 20.57 -11.83 10.06
C PHE A 253 20.88 -11.72 11.56
N ASP A 254 21.03 -10.49 12.03
CA ASP A 254 21.23 -10.22 13.44
C ASP A 254 20.01 -10.73 14.27
N ASP A 255 20.16 -10.82 15.60
CA ASP A 255 19.13 -11.32 16.52
C ASP A 255 18.66 -12.77 16.26
N ASN A 256 19.52 -13.60 15.65
CA ASN A 256 19.25 -14.99 15.26
C ASN A 256 18.08 -15.13 14.25
N LEU A 257 17.72 -14.06 13.56
CA LEU A 257 16.73 -14.11 12.50
C LEU A 257 17.36 -14.79 11.27
N ALA A 258 16.66 -15.72 10.65
CA ALA A 258 17.02 -16.22 9.33
C ALA A 258 15.86 -15.96 8.38
N LEU A 259 16.17 -15.59 7.14
CA LEU A 259 15.17 -15.34 6.12
C LEU A 259 15.57 -15.94 4.76
N ASP A 260 14.55 -16.37 4.03
CA ASP A 260 14.66 -16.87 2.66
C ASP A 260 13.75 -16.07 1.73
N ILE A 261 14.27 -15.65 0.58
CA ILE A 261 13.47 -14.95 -0.44
C ILE A 261 12.66 -15.96 -1.24
N ILE A 262 11.34 -15.80 -1.23
CA ILE A 262 10.38 -16.59 -2.00
C ILE A 262 10.05 -15.90 -3.33
N ALA A 263 9.91 -14.57 -3.31
CA ALA A 263 9.62 -13.77 -4.50
C ALA A 263 10.26 -12.39 -4.38
N SER A 264 10.63 -11.81 -5.52
CA SER A 264 11.20 -10.46 -5.60
C SER A 264 10.44 -9.64 -6.64
N TRP A 265 10.20 -8.37 -6.33
CA TRP A 265 9.59 -7.41 -7.24
C TRP A 265 10.52 -6.20 -7.39
N PRO A 266 11.52 -6.27 -8.28
CA PRO A 266 12.32 -5.08 -8.59
C PRO A 266 11.46 -3.97 -9.19
N ALA A 267 11.97 -2.73 -9.13
CA ALA A 267 11.29 -1.53 -9.61
C ALA A 267 11.36 -1.38 -11.13
#